data_AF-A0A1F9FVT1-F1
#
_entry.id   AF-A0A1F9FVT1-F1
#
_cell.length_a   1.000
_cell.length_b   1.000
_cell.length_c   1.000
_cell.angle_alpha   90.00
_cell.angle_beta   90.00
_cell.angle_gamma   90.00
#
_symmetry.space_group_name_H-M   'P 1'
#
loop_
_entity.id
_entity.type
_entity.pdbx_description
1 polymer ?
#
loop_
_entity_poly.entity_id
_entity_poly.type
_entity_poly.pdbx_seq_one_letter_code
_entity_poly.pdbx_strand_id
1 'polypeptide(L)'
;MKRRHRSHLELTIIVIVVGLAVVLGIGLYQKRSEAQSARQLMRELSTFRSALALYKTMNHENPLRLENLIEKDYDFGDGKRRRFLDALPPIKAGEVLDPFGTPYTYDATSGWIKSKTEGYEKW
;
A
#
# COMPACT_ATOMS: atom_id res chain seq x y z
N MET A 1 -44.23 26.26 28.59
CA MET A 1 -43.24 25.30 28.05
C MET A 1 -42.48 24.63 29.19
N LYS A 2 -42.86 23.41 29.59
CA LYS A 2 -42.14 22.65 30.64
C LYS A 2 -40.80 22.16 30.05
N ARG A 3 -39.68 22.72 30.50
CA ARG A 3 -38.34 22.17 30.23
C ARG A 3 -38.27 20.82 30.95
N ARG A 4 -38.48 19.72 30.21
CA ARG A 4 -38.25 18.35 30.71
C ARG A 4 -36.79 18.26 31.14
N HIS A 5 -36.53 18.16 32.44
CA HIS A 5 -35.25 17.64 32.93
C HIS A 5 -35.11 16.24 32.32
N ARG A 6 -34.19 16.10 31.36
CA ARG A 6 -33.78 14.78 30.90
C ARG A 6 -33.29 14.03 32.13
N SER A 7 -33.91 12.90 32.43
CA SER A 7 -33.49 12.06 33.56
C SER A 7 -32.01 11.75 33.36
N HIS A 8 -31.18 11.94 34.38
CA HIS A 8 -29.74 11.66 34.31
C HIS A 8 -29.47 10.24 33.74
N LEU A 9 -30.40 9.31 33.98
CA LEU A 9 -30.39 7.95 33.41
C LEU A 9 -30.47 7.92 31.87
N GLU A 10 -31.32 8.74 31.26
CA GLU A 10 -31.45 8.81 29.80
C GLU A 10 -30.13 9.31 29.18
N LEU A 11 -29.51 10.30 29.80
CA LEU A 11 -28.20 10.80 29.38
C LEU A 11 -27.12 9.72 29.53
N THR A 12 -27.10 8.99 30.66
CA THR A 12 -26.14 7.89 30.88
C THR A 12 -26.30 6.78 29.84
N ILE A 13 -27.54 6.37 29.52
CA ILE A 13 -27.81 5.36 28.50
C ILE A 13 -27.31 5.81 27.13
N ILE A 14 -27.59 7.06 26.74
CA ILE A 14 -27.12 7.61 25.45
C ILE A 14 -25.59 7.59 25.38
N VAL A 15 -24.90 8.01 26.46
CA VAL A 15 -23.42 8.01 26.49
C VAL A 15 -22.86 6.59 26.36
N ILE A 16 -23.46 5.60 27.03
CA ILE A 16 -23.03 4.19 26.92
C ILE A 16 -23.22 3.68 25.49
N VAL A 17 -24.39 3.90 24.90
CA VAL A 17 -24.69 3.44 23.53
C VAL A 17 -23.76 4.10 22.50
N VAL A 18 -23.55 5.41 22.60
CA VAL A 18 -22.62 6.13 21.72
C VAL A 18 -21.18 5.64 21.93
N GLY A 19 -20.75 5.45 23.17
CA GLY A 19 -19.43 4.91 23.49
C GLY A 19 -19.19 3.53 22.87
N LEU A 20 -20.16 2.62 23.03
CA LEU A 20 -20.10 1.29 22.41
C LEU A 20 -20.05 1.37 20.88
N ALA A 21 -20.86 2.22 20.26
CA ALA A 21 -20.87 2.40 18.82
C ALA A 21 -19.51 2.91 18.29
N VAL A 22 -18.87 3.84 19.00
CA VAL A 22 -17.55 4.36 18.63
C VAL A 22 -16.47 3.27 18.75
N VAL A 23 -16.45 2.53 19.85
CA VAL A 23 -15.46 1.44 20.05
C VAL A 23 -15.58 0.37 18.96
N LEU A 24 -16.82 -0.06 18.66
CA LEU A 24 -17.07 -1.03 17.58
C LEU A 24 -16.68 -0.46 16.21
N GLY A 25 -16.98 0.82 15.97
CA GLY A 25 -16.61 1.52 14.75
C GLY A 25 -15.10 1.53 14.52
N ILE A 26 -14.31 1.84 15.56
CA ILE A 26 -12.85 1.85 15.49
C ILE A 26 -12.30 0.44 15.19
N GLY A 27 -12.79 -0.58 15.90
CA GLY A 27 -12.32 -1.96 15.70
C GLY A 27 -12.59 -2.48 14.29
N LEU A 28 -13.78 -2.22 13.74
CA LEU A 28 -14.12 -2.60 12.37
C LEU A 28 -13.31 -1.80 11.33
N TYR A 29 -13.08 -0.52 11.59
CA TYR A 29 -12.29 0.33 10.70
C TYR A 29 -10.85 -0.15 10.59
N GLN A 30 -10.20 -0.47 11.72
CA GLN A 30 -8.83 -0.98 11.74
C GLN A 30 -8.69 -2.28 10.92
N LYS A 31 -9.60 -3.24 11.11
CA LYS A 31 -9.58 -4.50 10.37
C LYS A 31 -9.79 -4.33 8.87
N ARG A 32 -10.67 -3.40 8.48
CA ARG A 32 -10.87 -3.08 7.05
C ARG A 32 -9.65 -2.41 6.46
N SER A 33 -9.05 -1.45 7.17
CA SER A 33 -7.84 -0.76 6.74
C SER A 33 -6.69 -1.73 6.51
N GLU A 34 -6.47 -2.65 7.45
CA GLU A 34 -5.42 -3.69 7.35
C GLU A 34 -5.61 -4.57 6.11
N ALA A 35 -6.84 -5.06 5.89
CA ALA A 35 -7.16 -5.88 4.72
C ALA A 35 -7.03 -5.11 3.39
N GLN A 36 -7.31 -3.81 3.39
CA GLN A 36 -7.13 -2.95 2.21
C GLN A 36 -5.64 -2.74 1.90
N SER A 37 -4.83 -2.41 2.91
CA SER A 37 -3.38 -2.27 2.77
C SER A 37 -2.73 -3.56 2.28
N ALA A 38 -3.16 -4.72 2.80
CA ALA A 38 -2.68 -6.04 2.35
C ALA A 38 -2.95 -6.29 0.87
N ARG A 39 -4.19 -6.02 0.42
CA ARG A 39 -4.55 -6.16 -1.00
C ARG A 39 -3.80 -5.19 -1.89
N GLN A 40 -3.58 -3.97 -1.40
CA GLN A 40 -2.78 -2.98 -2.12
C GLN A 40 -1.32 -3.43 -2.24
N LEU A 41 -0.73 -3.94 -1.16
CA LEU A 41 0.64 -4.46 -1.15
C LEU A 41 0.82 -5.57 -2.20
N MET A 42 -0.10 -6.54 -2.23
CA MET A 42 -0.04 -7.64 -3.20
C MET A 42 -0.13 -7.13 -4.65
N ARG A 43 -0.98 -6.12 -4.91
CA ARG A 43 -1.07 -5.50 -6.24
C ARG A 43 0.20 -4.74 -6.61
N GLU A 44 0.76 -3.97 -5.67
CA GLU A 44 2.02 -3.25 -5.88
C GLU A 44 3.17 -4.21 -6.16
N LEU A 45 3.34 -5.26 -5.35
CA LEU A 45 4.36 -6.30 -5.57
C LEU A 45 4.18 -7.00 -6.92
N SER A 46 2.95 -7.36 -7.29
CA SER A 46 2.68 -7.97 -8.60
C SER A 46 3.06 -7.01 -9.73
N THR A 47 2.70 -5.74 -9.61
CA THR A 47 3.02 -4.72 -10.61
C THR A 47 4.52 -4.52 -10.74
N PHE A 48 5.24 -4.44 -9.62
CA PHE A 48 6.70 -4.35 -9.62
C PHE A 48 7.36 -5.55 -10.27
N ARG A 49 6.91 -6.76 -9.96
CA ARG A 49 7.47 -7.98 -10.56
C ARG A 49 7.22 -8.05 -12.06
N SER A 50 6.03 -7.66 -12.51
CA SER A 50 5.73 -7.56 -13.93
C SER A 50 6.61 -6.51 -14.62
N ALA A 51 6.81 -5.34 -14.01
CA ALA A 51 7.69 -4.29 -14.52
C ALA A 51 9.16 -4.72 -14.57
N LEU A 52 9.65 -5.40 -13.53
CA LEU A 52 11.00 -5.95 -13.46
C LEU A 52 11.21 -7.05 -14.49
N ALA A 53 10.23 -7.95 -14.66
CA ALA A 53 10.28 -8.98 -15.69
C ALA A 53 10.34 -8.36 -17.08
N LEU A 54 9.50 -7.36 -17.36
CA LEU A 54 9.50 -6.64 -18.63
C LEU A 54 10.85 -5.92 -18.87
N TYR A 55 11.38 -5.24 -17.86
CA TYR A 55 12.69 -4.60 -17.92
C TYR A 55 13.78 -5.61 -18.27
N LYS A 56 13.78 -6.76 -17.61
CA LYS A 56 14.74 -7.84 -17.86
C LYS A 56 14.59 -8.42 -19.27
N THR A 57 13.36 -8.55 -19.78
CA THR A 57 13.13 -9.02 -21.14
C THR A 57 13.64 -8.03 -22.18
N MET A 58 13.46 -6.73 -21.96
CA MET A 58 13.86 -5.69 -22.93
C MET A 58 15.36 -5.36 -22.87
N ASN A 59 15.96 -5.36 -21.68
CA ASN A 59 17.35 -4.93 -21.47
C ASN A 59 18.32 -6.09 -21.21
N HIS A 60 17.83 -7.33 -21.07
CA HIS A 60 18.61 -8.52 -20.71
C HIS A 60 19.35 -8.45 -19.37
N GLU A 61 19.06 -7.44 -18.54
CA GLU A 61 19.66 -7.21 -17.23
C GLU A 61 18.59 -6.80 -16.20
N ASN A 62 18.87 -6.99 -14.91
CA ASN A 62 18.03 -6.46 -13.85
C ASN A 62 18.40 -4.99 -13.59
N PRO A 63 17.43 -4.12 -13.24
CA PRO A 63 17.75 -2.73 -12.92
C PRO A 63 18.57 -2.66 -11.62
N LEU A 64 19.55 -1.76 -11.54
CA LEU A 64 20.34 -1.58 -10.31
C LEU A 64 19.51 -0.97 -9.16
N ARG A 65 18.49 -0.19 -9.49
CA ARG A 65 17.59 0.48 -8.55
C ARG A 65 16.17 0.54 -9.10
N LEU A 66 15.17 0.61 -8.22
CA LEU A 66 13.76 0.62 -8.61
C LEU A 66 13.37 1.88 -9.39
N GLU A 67 14.06 3.00 -9.14
CA GLU A 67 13.85 4.27 -9.83
C GLU A 67 14.08 4.16 -11.34
N ASN A 68 14.97 3.25 -11.77
CA ASN A 68 15.23 3.00 -13.18
C ASN A 68 13.98 2.51 -13.94
N LEU A 69 12.98 1.94 -13.26
CA LEU A 69 11.72 1.50 -13.88
C LEU A 69 10.84 2.69 -14.31
N ILE A 70 11.01 3.86 -13.70
CA ILE A 70 10.31 5.09 -14.11
C ILE A 70 11.15 5.90 -15.08
N GLU A 71 12.46 5.98 -14.85
CA GLU A 71 13.35 6.85 -15.61
C GLU A 71 13.60 6.34 -17.02
N LYS A 72 13.61 5.02 -17.23
CA LYS A 72 13.86 4.44 -18.54
C LYS A 72 12.55 4.16 -19.28
N ASP A 73 12.50 4.63 -20.51
CA ASP A 73 11.45 4.28 -21.46
C ASP A 73 11.88 3.07 -22.31
N TYR A 74 10.90 2.32 -22.80
CA TYR A 74 11.08 1.29 -23.81
C TYR A 74 10.13 1.50 -24.99
N ASP A 75 10.49 0.93 -26.14
CA ASP A 75 9.72 0.94 -27.38
C ASP A 75 9.49 -0.51 -27.84
N PHE A 76 8.27 -0.83 -28.24
CA PHE A 76 7.91 -2.15 -28.80
C PHE A 76 8.10 -2.22 -30.33
N GLY A 77 8.76 -1.22 -30.92
CA GLY A 77 8.89 -1.06 -32.37
C GLY A 77 7.69 -0.35 -32.99
N ASP A 78 6.81 0.25 -32.18
CA ASP A 78 5.67 1.06 -32.63
C ASP A 78 5.96 2.57 -32.59
N GLY A 79 7.20 2.95 -32.26
CA GLY A 79 7.63 4.33 -32.16
C GLY A 79 7.09 5.04 -30.91
N LYS A 80 6.41 4.32 -30.01
CA LYS A 80 5.84 4.87 -28.78
C LYS A 80 6.69 4.47 -27.60
N ARG A 81 7.26 5.50 -26.95
CA ARG A 81 7.96 5.35 -25.68
C ARG A 81 6.95 5.12 -24.55
N ARG A 82 7.14 4.04 -23.81
CA ARG A 82 6.37 3.66 -22.62
C ARG A 82 7.31 3.46 -21.45
N ARG A 83 6.86 3.77 -20.24
CA ARG A 83 7.61 3.49 -19.00
C ARG A 83 7.35 2.07 -18.52
N PHE A 84 8.34 1.45 -17.89
CA PHE A 84 8.15 0.13 -17.25
C PHE A 84 7.19 0.20 -16.06
N LEU A 85 7.15 1.36 -15.40
CA LEU A 85 6.24 1.66 -14.31
C LEU A 85 5.73 3.11 -14.42
N ASP A 86 4.43 3.30 -14.27
CA ASP A 86 3.81 4.63 -14.40
C ASP A 86 4.20 5.56 -13.24
N ALA A 87 4.20 5.03 -12.02
CA ALA A 87 4.51 5.77 -10.80
C ALA A 87 5.07 4.84 -9.72
N LEU A 88 5.90 5.41 -8.84
CA LEU A 88 6.44 4.74 -7.67
C LEU A 88 5.55 5.08 -6.47
N PRO A 89 5.39 4.13 -5.53
CA PRO A 89 4.85 4.42 -4.21
C PRO A 89 5.64 5.52 -3.48
N PRO A 90 5.12 6.06 -2.37
CA PRO A 90 5.79 7.09 -1.60
C PRO A 90 7.23 6.70 -1.23
N ILE A 91 8.16 7.63 -1.48
CA ILE A 91 9.57 7.46 -1.12
C ILE A 91 9.83 8.23 0.17
N LYS A 92 10.45 7.57 1.15
CA LYS A 92 10.91 8.20 2.39
C LYS A 92 12.36 7.84 2.64
N ALA A 93 13.21 8.85 2.82
CA ALA A 93 14.65 8.68 3.01
C ALA A 93 15.35 7.86 1.89
N GLY A 94 14.83 7.94 0.65
CA GLY A 94 15.37 7.20 -0.49
C GLY A 94 14.91 5.74 -0.58
N GLU A 95 13.98 5.30 0.27
CA GLU A 95 13.38 3.97 0.20
C GLU A 95 11.91 4.06 -0.25
N VAL A 96 11.52 3.17 -1.16
CA VAL A 96 10.13 3.02 -1.58
C VAL A 96 9.35 2.34 -0.47
N LEU A 97 8.28 2.97 0.00
CA LEU A 97 7.44 2.46 1.08
C LEU A 97 6.27 1.64 0.54
N ASP A 98 5.91 0.62 1.29
CA ASP A 98 4.69 -0.16 1.07
C ASP A 98 3.45 0.53 1.67
N PRO A 99 2.24 -0.02 1.48
CA PRO A 99 1.00 0.55 2.01
C PRO A 99 0.89 0.56 3.54
N PHE A 100 1.81 -0.12 4.25
CA PHE A 100 1.92 -0.09 5.71
C PHE A 100 2.95 0.94 6.18
N GLY A 101 3.62 1.62 5.25
CA GLY A 101 4.68 2.60 5.55
C GLY A 101 6.04 1.97 5.81
N THR A 102 6.21 0.69 5.48
CA THR A 102 7.45 -0.06 5.67
C THR A 102 8.20 -0.16 4.35
N PRO A 103 9.54 -0.01 4.32
CA PRO A 103 10.29 -0.02 3.07
C PRO A 103 10.29 -1.39 2.38
N TYR A 104 10.21 -1.37 1.05
CA TYR A 104 10.48 -2.54 0.23
C TYR A 104 11.97 -2.91 0.27
N THR A 105 12.26 -4.19 0.10
CA THR A 105 13.61 -4.72 -0.13
C THR A 105 13.70 -5.19 -1.56
N TYR A 106 14.66 -4.64 -2.30
CA TYR A 106 14.96 -5.03 -3.67
C TYR A 106 16.38 -5.62 -3.73
N ASP A 107 16.52 -6.76 -4.40
CA ASP A 107 17.81 -7.37 -4.72
C ASP A 107 18.05 -7.27 -6.24
N ALA A 108 19.01 -6.43 -6.64
CA ALA A 108 19.37 -6.24 -8.03
C ALA A 108 19.96 -7.51 -8.69
N THR A 109 20.54 -8.42 -7.90
CA THR A 109 21.17 -9.64 -8.41
C THR A 109 20.10 -10.63 -8.85
N SER A 110 19.14 -10.93 -7.98
CA SER A 110 18.04 -11.84 -8.29
C SER A 110 16.91 -11.16 -9.07
N GLY A 111 16.78 -9.83 -8.98
CA GLY A 111 15.62 -9.08 -9.46
C GLY A 111 14.38 -9.27 -8.58
N TRP A 112 14.56 -9.77 -7.35
CA TRP A 112 13.45 -10.03 -6.43
C TRP A 112 13.11 -8.80 -5.59
N ILE A 113 11.81 -8.54 -5.43
CA ILE A 113 11.26 -7.50 -4.56
C ILE A 113 10.32 -8.12 -3.54
N LYS A 114 10.45 -7.68 -2.28
CA LYS A 114 9.61 -8.08 -1.15
C LYS A 114 9.37 -6.92 -0.20
N SER A 115 8.27 -6.95 0.54
CA SER A 115 8.04 -6.02 1.66
C SER A 115 8.76 -6.51 2.92
N LYS A 116 9.12 -5.59 3.82
CA LYS A 116 9.59 -5.90 5.19
C LYS A 116 8.45 -5.92 6.23
N THR A 117 7.19 -5.71 5.81
CA THR A 117 6.04 -5.76 6.72
C THR A 117 5.84 -7.17 7.25
N GLU A 118 5.73 -7.28 8.57
CA GLU A 118 5.56 -8.55 9.27
C GLU A 118 4.30 -9.31 8.78
N GLY A 119 4.46 -10.60 8.48
CA GLY A 119 3.39 -11.45 7.96
C GLY A 119 3.20 -11.38 6.44
N TYR A 120 3.95 -10.53 5.73
CA TYR A 120 3.91 -10.39 4.26
C TYR A 120 5.26 -10.64 3.58
N GLU A 121 6.24 -11.20 4.29
CA GLU A 121 7.63 -11.35 3.83
C GLU A 121 7.77 -12.37 2.69
N LYS A 122 6.82 -13.31 2.61
CA LYS A 122 6.80 -14.39 1.61
C LYS A 122 6.00 -14.05 0.35
N TRP A 123 5.30 -12.93 0.37
CA TRP A 123 4.48 -12.50 -0.77
C TRP A 123 5.34 -11.98 -1.90
#